data_AF-A0A2W2CUU7-F1
#
_entry.id   AF-A0A2W2CUU7-F1
#
_cell.length_a   1.000
_cell.length_b   1.000
_cell.length_c   1.000
_cell.angle_alpha   90.00
_cell.angle_beta   90.00
_cell.angle_gamma   90.00
#
_symmetry.space_group_name_H-M   'P 1'
#
loop_
_entity.id
_entity.type
_entity.pdbx_description
1 polymer ?
#
loop_
_entity_poly.entity_id
_entity_poly.type
_entity_poly.pdbx_seq_one_letter_code
_entity_poly.pdbx_strand_id
1 'polypeptide(L)'
;MFRRGIRSQREKFGRELDAVKAHTAAGQWRDAVLASMRAERIATRLQRAEPTDLGNVWVLGSTCYDQALLWDRLGKGRQAVSAARRALWAYHWLDPSKGDPGRVREVLAGNGPEVRDDAPSAPADLMAHAADARARLARLLAKYQRERRPGDASNIDRYRGRSVAGEVDLLGHDAVGVYEVLVEASHYGQEDLDRVKKQYEAALQHLY
;
A
#
# COMPACT_ATOMS: atom_id res chain seq x y z
N MET A 1 -15.68 0.65 -29.54
CA MET A 1 -15.79 -0.71 -28.97
C MET A 1 -15.05 -0.87 -27.62
N PHE A 2 -13.91 -0.18 -27.40
CA PHE A 2 -13.10 -0.29 -26.16
C PHE A 2 -13.78 0.16 -24.84
N ARG A 3 -14.55 1.27 -24.83
CA ARG A 3 -15.17 1.81 -23.60
C ARG A 3 -16.19 0.88 -22.94
N ARG A 4 -16.87 0.01 -23.71
CA ARG A 4 -17.84 -0.97 -23.19
C ARG A 4 -17.15 -2.07 -22.37
N GLY A 5 -15.91 -2.42 -22.73
CA GLY A 5 -15.10 -3.41 -22.02
C GLY A 5 -14.62 -2.90 -20.66
N ILE A 6 -14.14 -1.66 -20.58
CA ILE A 6 -13.61 -1.05 -19.35
C ILE A 6 -14.71 -0.94 -18.29
N ARG A 7 -15.91 -0.44 -18.66
CA ARG A 7 -17.05 -0.38 -17.73
C ARG A 7 -17.39 -1.76 -17.15
N SER A 8 -17.45 -2.80 -18.00
CA SER A 8 -17.71 -4.17 -17.55
C SER A 8 -16.61 -4.69 -16.61
N GLN A 9 -15.35 -4.33 -16.82
CA GLN A 9 -14.27 -4.67 -15.90
C GLN A 9 -14.43 -3.96 -14.55
N ARG A 10 -14.79 -2.67 -14.53
CA ARG A 10 -15.04 -1.92 -13.29
C ARG A 10 -16.21 -2.51 -12.49
N GLU A 11 -17.30 -2.91 -13.15
CA GLU A 11 -18.42 -3.60 -12.50
C GLU A 11 -18.02 -4.98 -11.94
N LYS A 12 -17.21 -5.75 -12.70
CA LYS A 12 -16.66 -7.03 -12.21
C LYS A 12 -15.75 -6.83 -11.01
N PHE A 13 -14.92 -5.78 -11.04
CA PHE A 13 -14.03 -5.43 -9.94
C PHE A 13 -14.84 -5.13 -8.67
N GLY A 14 -15.88 -4.30 -8.77
CA GLY A 14 -16.78 -4.00 -7.64
C GLY A 14 -17.37 -5.26 -7.01
N ARG A 15 -17.89 -6.19 -7.83
CA ARG A 15 -18.41 -7.47 -7.34
C ARG A 15 -17.38 -8.32 -6.61
N GLU A 16 -16.14 -8.36 -7.08
CA GLU A 16 -15.08 -9.12 -6.39
C GLU A 16 -14.69 -8.45 -5.06
N LEU A 17 -14.69 -7.11 -4.97
CA LEU A 17 -14.49 -6.42 -3.69
C LEU A 17 -15.61 -6.70 -2.69
N ASP A 18 -16.86 -6.71 -3.14
CA ASP A 18 -18.00 -7.04 -2.29
C ASP A 18 -17.89 -8.49 -1.79
N ALA A 19 -17.46 -9.42 -2.66
CA ALA A 19 -17.18 -10.80 -2.26
C ALA A 19 -16.03 -10.89 -1.24
N VAL A 20 -14.94 -10.13 -1.40
CA VAL A 20 -13.85 -10.05 -0.40
C VAL A 20 -14.41 -9.64 0.95
N LYS A 21 -15.22 -8.57 1.01
CA LYS A 21 -15.83 -8.08 2.24
C LYS A 21 -16.75 -9.12 2.87
N ALA A 22 -17.63 -9.75 2.08
CA ALA A 22 -18.56 -10.77 2.55
C ALA A 22 -17.82 -12.00 3.12
N HIS A 23 -16.83 -12.53 2.41
CA HIS A 23 -16.04 -13.67 2.88
C HIS A 23 -15.20 -13.31 4.13
N THR A 24 -14.65 -12.10 4.19
CA THR A 24 -13.92 -11.60 5.36
C THR A 24 -14.82 -11.52 6.60
N ALA A 25 -16.03 -10.95 6.45
CA ALA A 25 -17.02 -10.86 7.52
C ALA A 25 -17.50 -12.24 8.00
N ALA A 26 -17.57 -13.22 7.09
CA ALA A 26 -17.91 -14.61 7.41
C ALA A 26 -16.72 -15.45 7.94
N GLY A 27 -15.52 -14.87 8.07
CA GLY A 27 -14.31 -15.60 8.48
C GLY A 27 -13.80 -16.63 7.45
N GLN A 28 -14.27 -16.56 6.20
CA GLN A 28 -13.90 -17.44 5.09
C GLN A 28 -12.62 -16.94 4.41
N TRP A 29 -11.51 -16.97 5.15
CA TRP A 29 -10.24 -16.32 4.75
C TRP A 29 -9.68 -16.81 3.41
N ARG A 30 -9.83 -18.11 3.09
CA ARG A 30 -9.36 -18.67 1.81
C ARG A 30 -10.17 -18.11 0.62
N ASP A 31 -11.48 -18.02 0.78
CA ASP A 31 -12.36 -17.50 -0.26
C ASP A 31 -12.19 -15.99 -0.44
N ALA A 32 -11.98 -15.26 0.66
CA ALA A 32 -11.60 -13.84 0.63
C ALA A 32 -10.31 -13.61 -0.17
N VAL A 33 -9.29 -14.46 0.02
CA VAL A 33 -8.06 -14.40 -0.78
C VAL A 33 -8.32 -14.68 -2.26
N LEU A 34 -9.11 -15.71 -2.58
CA LEU A 34 -9.41 -16.05 -3.97
C LEU A 34 -10.17 -14.92 -4.69
N ALA A 35 -11.12 -14.28 -4.01
CA ALA A 35 -11.81 -13.09 -4.51
C ALA A 35 -10.85 -11.91 -4.69
N SER A 36 -9.98 -11.66 -3.71
CA SER A 36 -8.96 -10.61 -3.79
C SER A 36 -7.98 -10.81 -4.95
N MET A 37 -7.55 -12.06 -5.22
CA MET A 37 -6.73 -12.38 -6.40
C MET A 37 -7.47 -12.17 -7.73
N ARG A 38 -8.80 -12.35 -7.77
CA ARG A 38 -9.60 -12.01 -8.97
C ARG A 38 -9.69 -10.49 -9.13
N ALA A 39 -9.95 -9.75 -8.04
CA ALA A 39 -9.94 -8.29 -8.02
C ALA A 39 -8.59 -7.72 -8.50
N GLU A 40 -7.46 -8.23 -7.98
CA GLU A 40 -6.10 -7.82 -8.37
C GLU A 40 -5.86 -8.01 -9.88
N ARG A 41 -6.29 -9.16 -10.44
CA ARG A 41 -6.17 -9.42 -11.88
C ARG A 41 -6.97 -8.43 -12.71
N ILE A 42 -8.16 -8.04 -12.25
CA ILE A 42 -8.97 -7.04 -12.94
C ILE A 42 -8.34 -5.65 -12.82
N ALA A 43 -7.92 -5.23 -11.63
CA ALA A 43 -7.23 -3.97 -11.39
C ALA A 43 -5.95 -3.85 -12.23
N THR A 44 -5.17 -4.94 -12.35
CA THR A 44 -3.99 -4.99 -13.22
C THR A 44 -4.35 -4.78 -14.70
N ARG A 45 -5.46 -5.37 -15.17
CA ARG A 45 -5.91 -5.18 -16.57
C ARG A 45 -6.38 -3.75 -16.80
N LEU A 46 -7.10 -3.15 -15.85
CA LEU A 46 -7.53 -1.76 -15.92
C LEU A 46 -6.33 -0.81 -15.97
N GLN A 47 -5.35 -0.98 -15.07
CA GLN A 47 -4.11 -0.19 -15.08
C GLN A 47 -3.32 -0.33 -16.38
N ARG A 48 -3.30 -1.51 -17.01
CA ARG A 48 -2.64 -1.69 -18.32
C ARG A 48 -3.42 -1.06 -19.48
N ALA A 49 -4.74 -1.08 -19.42
CA ALA A 49 -5.60 -0.52 -20.46
C ALA A 49 -5.64 1.01 -20.42
N GLU A 50 -5.55 1.59 -19.22
CA GLU A 50 -5.59 3.03 -18.96
C GLU A 50 -4.42 3.42 -18.04
N PRO A 51 -3.16 3.40 -18.53
CA PRO A 51 -1.96 3.56 -17.69
C PRO A 51 -1.78 4.97 -17.10
N THR A 52 -2.44 5.97 -17.69
CA THR A 52 -2.45 7.36 -17.20
C THR A 52 -3.57 7.64 -16.20
N ASP A 53 -4.52 6.71 -16.02
CA ASP A 53 -5.58 6.84 -15.03
C ASP A 53 -5.05 6.44 -13.65
N LEU A 54 -4.76 7.44 -12.83
CA LEU A 54 -4.24 7.26 -11.48
C LEU A 54 -5.24 6.54 -10.55
N GLY A 55 -6.54 6.60 -10.84
CA GLY A 55 -7.56 5.86 -10.11
C GLY A 55 -7.36 4.34 -10.23
N ASN A 56 -6.91 3.86 -11.40
CA ASN A 56 -6.59 2.44 -11.57
C ASN A 56 -5.33 2.01 -10.79
N VAL A 57 -4.35 2.91 -10.64
CA VAL A 57 -3.17 2.67 -9.79
C VAL A 57 -3.58 2.60 -8.31
N TRP A 58 -4.42 3.53 -7.87
CA TRP A 58 -4.96 3.57 -6.52
C TRP A 58 -5.73 2.30 -6.16
N VAL A 59 -6.61 1.87 -7.06
CA VAL A 59 -7.40 0.64 -6.90
C VAL A 59 -6.50 -0.59 -6.80
N LEU A 60 -5.45 -0.68 -7.62
CA LEU A 60 -4.47 -1.75 -7.54
C LEU A 60 -3.71 -1.73 -6.20
N GLY A 61 -3.25 -0.56 -5.77
CA GLY A 61 -2.56 -0.38 -4.48
C GLY A 61 -3.42 -0.84 -3.31
N SER A 62 -4.66 -0.36 -3.24
CA SER A 62 -5.63 -0.70 -2.19
C SER A 62 -5.97 -2.18 -2.16
N THR A 63 -6.21 -2.78 -3.33
CA THR A 63 -6.49 -4.22 -3.44
C THR A 63 -5.32 -5.05 -2.90
N CYS A 64 -4.08 -4.73 -3.30
CA CYS A 64 -2.90 -5.45 -2.84
C CYS A 64 -2.59 -5.19 -1.35
N TYR A 65 -2.91 -4.00 -0.84
CA TYR A 65 -2.74 -3.64 0.56
C TYR A 65 -3.60 -4.55 1.45
N ASP A 66 -4.88 -4.73 1.12
CA ASP A 66 -5.80 -5.62 1.84
C ASP A 66 -5.45 -7.09 1.64
N GLN A 67 -5.06 -7.47 0.42
CA GLN A 67 -4.61 -8.83 0.10
C GLN A 67 -3.41 -9.25 0.97
N ALA A 68 -2.50 -8.33 1.30
CA ALA A 68 -1.38 -8.61 2.20
C ALA A 68 -1.85 -9.02 3.60
N LEU A 69 -2.92 -8.41 4.14
CA LEU A 69 -3.51 -8.81 5.42
C LEU A 69 -4.15 -10.19 5.34
N LEU A 70 -4.87 -10.47 4.26
CA LEU A 70 -5.50 -11.77 4.07
C LEU A 70 -4.47 -12.90 4.02
N TRP A 71 -3.35 -12.69 3.32
CA TRP A 71 -2.24 -13.65 3.29
C TRP A 71 -1.53 -13.78 4.64
N ASP A 72 -1.29 -12.67 5.35
CA ASP A 72 -0.71 -12.67 6.69
C ASP A 72 -1.60 -13.48 7.66
N ARG A 73 -2.93 -13.30 7.58
CA ARG A 73 -3.91 -14.02 8.38
C ARG A 73 -3.87 -15.54 8.15
N LEU A 74 -3.58 -15.97 6.92
CA LEU A 74 -3.41 -17.38 6.55
C LEU A 74 -1.99 -17.92 6.82
N GLY A 75 -1.08 -17.11 7.37
CA GLY A 75 0.31 -17.49 7.61
C GLY A 75 1.11 -17.70 6.33
N LYS A 76 0.70 -17.11 5.21
CA LYS A 76 1.36 -17.23 3.91
C LYS A 76 2.32 -16.06 3.70
N GLY A 77 3.46 -16.12 4.39
CA GLY A 77 4.43 -15.02 4.51
C GLY A 77 4.91 -14.46 3.17
N ARG A 78 5.40 -15.33 2.28
CA ARG A 78 5.84 -14.92 0.93
C ARG A 78 4.77 -14.18 0.14
N GLN A 79 3.55 -14.69 0.14
CA GLN A 79 2.44 -14.05 -0.57
C GLN A 79 2.05 -12.71 0.08
N ALA A 80 2.08 -12.62 1.41
CA ALA A 80 1.82 -11.39 2.15
C ALA A 80 2.85 -10.30 1.81
N VAL A 81 4.15 -10.64 1.84
CA VAL A 81 5.25 -9.72 1.48
C VAL A 81 5.15 -9.29 0.02
N SER A 82 4.86 -10.23 -0.90
CA SER A 82 4.70 -9.93 -2.33
C SER A 82 3.54 -8.95 -2.59
N ALA A 83 2.38 -9.19 -1.97
CA ALA A 83 1.24 -8.28 -2.05
C ALA A 83 1.55 -6.90 -1.43
N ALA A 84 2.23 -6.86 -0.28
CA ALA A 84 2.63 -5.60 0.37
C ALA A 84 3.61 -4.79 -0.48
N ARG A 85 4.58 -5.44 -1.15
CA ARG A 85 5.49 -4.77 -2.09
C ARG A 85 4.74 -4.18 -3.27
N ARG A 86 3.76 -4.91 -3.80
CA ARG A 86 2.94 -4.43 -4.91
C ARG A 86 2.05 -3.24 -4.50
N ALA A 87 1.50 -3.28 -3.29
CA ALA A 87 0.77 -2.15 -2.70
C ALA A 87 1.68 -0.93 -2.54
N LEU A 88 2.86 -1.11 -1.95
CA LEU A 88 3.83 -0.04 -1.77
C LEU A 88 4.28 0.54 -3.12
N TRP A 89 4.54 -0.28 -4.14
CA TRP A 89 4.88 0.22 -5.48
C TRP A 89 3.79 1.14 -6.04
N ALA A 90 2.52 0.74 -5.95
CA ALA A 90 1.40 1.53 -6.45
C ALA A 90 1.23 2.84 -5.65
N TYR A 91 1.25 2.78 -4.32
CA TYR A 91 1.12 3.99 -3.51
C TYR A 91 2.35 4.90 -3.60
N HIS A 92 3.56 4.35 -3.71
CA HIS A 92 4.77 5.14 -3.93
C HIS A 92 4.74 5.88 -5.27
N TRP A 93 4.11 5.30 -6.30
CA TRP A 93 3.87 5.99 -7.57
C TRP A 93 2.96 7.21 -7.40
N LEU A 94 1.93 7.09 -6.56
CA LEU A 94 0.97 8.17 -6.28
C LEU A 94 1.48 9.20 -5.27
N ASP A 95 2.36 8.78 -4.35
CA ASP A 95 2.94 9.60 -3.30
C ASP A 95 3.79 10.73 -3.90
N PRO A 96 3.38 12.01 -3.78
CA PRO A 96 4.14 13.15 -4.30
C PRO A 96 5.49 13.37 -3.59
N SER A 97 5.58 13.04 -2.30
CA SER A 97 6.83 13.13 -1.52
C SER A 97 7.81 12.02 -1.86
N LYS A 98 7.33 10.91 -2.45
CA LYS A 98 8.07 9.66 -2.63
C LYS A 98 8.59 9.06 -1.32
N GLY A 99 7.95 9.39 -0.19
CA GLY A 99 8.32 8.93 1.14
C GLY A 99 9.50 9.65 1.74
N ASP A 100 9.84 10.83 1.21
CA ASP A 100 10.81 11.71 1.81
C ASP A 100 10.09 12.66 2.77
N PRO A 101 10.28 12.53 4.10
CA PRO A 101 9.67 13.44 5.08
C PRO A 101 10.00 14.91 4.81
N GLY A 102 11.20 15.21 4.29
CA GLY A 102 11.64 16.57 3.99
C GLY A 102 10.80 17.25 2.90
N ARG A 103 10.16 16.46 2.02
CA ARG A 103 9.32 16.95 0.92
C ARG A 103 7.85 17.07 1.28
N VAL A 104 7.41 16.50 2.40
CA VAL A 104 5.99 16.48 2.78
C VAL A 104 5.45 17.90 2.98
N ARG A 105 6.15 18.77 3.73
CA ARG A 105 5.70 20.17 3.94
C ARG A 105 5.64 20.96 2.64
N GLU A 106 6.64 20.80 1.78
CA GLU A 106 6.68 21.46 0.47
C GLU A 106 5.48 21.05 -0.38
N VAL A 107 5.19 19.75 -0.45
CA VAL A 107 4.03 19.21 -1.18
C VAL A 107 2.72 19.76 -0.61
N LEU A 108 2.54 19.78 0.71
CA LEU A 108 1.31 20.28 1.32
C LEU A 108 1.13 21.78 1.05
N ALA A 109 2.20 22.57 1.13
CA ALA A 109 2.16 24.01 0.88
C ALA A 109 1.91 24.35 -0.61
N GLY A 110 2.42 23.54 -1.54
CA GLY A 110 2.28 23.75 -2.98
C GLY A 110 0.91 23.39 -3.57
N ASN A 111 0.08 22.64 -2.83
CA ASN A 111 -1.24 22.21 -3.26
C ASN A 111 -2.34 23.01 -2.55
N GLY A 112 -2.43 24.32 -2.83
CA GLY A 112 -3.54 25.18 -2.38
C GLY A 112 -4.93 24.59 -2.70
N PRO A 113 -6.03 25.20 -2.21
CA PRO A 113 -7.36 24.57 -2.08
C PRO A 113 -8.03 24.07 -3.38
N GLU A 114 -7.39 24.20 -4.54
CA GLU A 114 -7.87 23.69 -5.83
C GLU A 114 -7.46 22.22 -6.05
N VAL A 115 -7.98 21.32 -5.22
CA VAL A 115 -7.99 19.90 -5.58
C VAL A 115 -9.10 19.71 -6.61
N ARG A 116 -8.72 19.55 -7.87
CA ARG A 116 -9.63 19.18 -8.97
C ARG A 116 -10.40 17.90 -8.59
N ASP A 117 -11.71 17.88 -8.79
CA ASP A 117 -12.65 16.80 -8.46
C ASP A 117 -12.27 15.39 -8.99
N ASP A 118 -11.35 15.31 -9.96
CA ASP A 118 -10.91 14.07 -10.60
C ASP A 118 -9.58 13.51 -10.07
N ALA A 119 -8.89 14.20 -9.15
CA ALA A 119 -7.63 13.74 -8.57
C ALA A 119 -7.88 12.72 -7.44
N PRO A 120 -7.16 11.58 -7.41
CA PRO A 120 -7.34 10.56 -6.39
C PRO A 120 -6.86 11.09 -5.03
N SER A 121 -7.78 11.48 -4.17
CA SER A 121 -7.57 11.87 -2.76
C SER A 121 -6.65 13.09 -2.56
N ALA A 122 -6.73 13.76 -1.42
CA ALA A 122 -5.87 14.91 -1.15
C ALA A 122 -4.39 14.45 -1.08
N PRO A 123 -3.40 15.31 -1.38
CA PRO A 123 -1.98 14.94 -1.29
C PRO A 123 -1.58 14.30 0.05
N ALA A 124 -2.17 14.77 1.15
CA ALA A 124 -1.99 14.19 2.48
C ALA A 124 -2.40 12.70 2.52
N ASP A 125 -3.55 12.34 1.94
CA ASP A 125 -4.06 10.97 1.90
C ASP A 125 -3.11 10.07 1.10
N LEU A 126 -2.65 10.55 -0.07
CA LEU A 126 -1.72 9.79 -0.90
C LEU A 126 -0.41 9.47 -0.16
N MET A 127 0.12 10.44 0.57
CA MET A 127 1.32 10.26 1.40
C MET A 127 1.07 9.31 2.58
N ALA A 128 -0.07 9.43 3.25
CA ALA A 128 -0.46 8.57 4.38
C ALA A 128 -0.62 7.10 3.96
N HIS A 129 -1.31 6.82 2.85
CA HIS A 129 -1.46 5.46 2.33
C HIS A 129 -0.12 4.83 1.92
N ALA A 130 0.78 5.63 1.34
CA ALA A 130 2.12 5.16 1.03
C ALA A 130 2.94 4.89 2.31
N ALA A 131 2.87 5.75 3.32
CA ALA A 131 3.49 5.53 4.63
C ALA A 131 2.94 4.27 5.31
N ASP A 132 1.64 4.04 5.27
CA ASP A 132 1.00 2.83 5.80
C ASP A 132 1.46 1.56 5.07
N ALA A 133 1.64 1.62 3.76
CA ALA A 133 2.18 0.51 3.00
C ALA A 133 3.65 0.23 3.33
N ARG A 134 4.46 1.26 3.60
CA ARG A 134 5.84 1.12 4.09
C ARG A 134 5.88 0.43 5.46
N ALA A 135 5.10 0.92 6.42
CA ALA A 135 5.02 0.36 7.76
C ALA A 135 4.56 -1.11 7.74
N ARG A 136 3.52 -1.42 6.94
CA ARG A 136 3.04 -2.79 6.77
C ARG A 136 4.09 -3.71 6.14
N LEU A 137 4.78 -3.24 5.10
CA LEU A 137 5.83 -4.03 4.45
C LEU A 137 7.00 -4.28 5.42
N ALA A 138 7.42 -3.26 6.18
CA ALA A 138 8.47 -3.39 7.20
C ALA A 138 8.12 -4.49 8.20
N ARG A 139 6.91 -4.45 8.77
CA ARG A 139 6.41 -5.48 9.69
C ARG A 139 6.42 -6.88 9.08
N LEU A 140 5.92 -7.02 7.84
CA LEU A 140 5.84 -8.32 7.16
C LEU A 140 7.22 -8.87 6.79
N LEU A 141 8.15 -8.00 6.35
CA LEU A 141 9.53 -8.39 6.07
C LEU A 141 10.23 -8.90 7.32
N ALA A 142 10.09 -8.20 8.45
CA ALA A 142 10.67 -8.63 9.72
C ALA A 142 10.06 -9.96 10.19
N LYS A 143 8.72 -10.08 10.17
CA LYS A 143 8.00 -11.29 10.58
C LYS A 143 8.36 -12.53 9.73
N TYR A 144 8.50 -12.36 8.42
CA TYR A 144 8.68 -13.46 7.46
C TYR A 144 10.08 -13.54 6.84
N GLN A 145 11.09 -12.92 7.46
CA GLN A 145 12.46 -12.84 6.92
C GLN A 145 13.07 -14.21 6.56
N ARG A 146 12.71 -15.27 7.29
CA ARG A 146 13.19 -16.65 7.05
C ARG A 146 12.62 -17.29 5.77
N GLU A 147 11.54 -16.75 5.22
CA GLU A 147 10.93 -17.27 3.99
C GLU A 147 11.47 -16.61 2.71
N ARG A 148 12.40 -15.65 2.84
CA ARG A 148 12.96 -14.88 1.72
C ARG A 148 13.77 -15.76 0.78
N ARG A 149 13.59 -15.57 -0.53
CA ARG A 149 14.40 -16.19 -1.58
C ARG A 149 15.42 -15.21 -2.16
N PRO A 150 16.53 -15.71 -2.72
CA PRO A 150 17.39 -14.92 -3.60
C PRO A 150 16.55 -14.30 -4.72
N GLY A 151 16.67 -12.99 -4.92
CA GLY A 151 15.87 -12.23 -5.91
C GLY A 151 14.65 -11.51 -5.36
N ASP A 152 14.27 -11.74 -4.10
CA ASP A 152 13.22 -10.98 -3.41
C ASP A 152 13.73 -9.57 -3.01
N ALA A 153 14.13 -8.76 -3.98
CA ALA A 153 14.51 -7.35 -3.79
C ALA A 153 13.33 -6.41 -4.02
N SER A 154 13.33 -5.25 -3.35
CA SER A 154 12.36 -4.21 -3.62
C SER A 154 12.49 -3.70 -5.06
N ASN A 155 11.36 -3.42 -5.69
CA ASN A 155 11.30 -2.83 -7.02
C ASN A 155 11.44 -1.29 -6.98
N ILE A 156 11.36 -0.67 -5.81
CA ILE A 156 11.61 0.76 -5.61
C ILE A 156 13.11 0.97 -5.34
N ASP A 157 13.76 1.82 -6.13
CA ASP A 157 15.21 2.02 -6.11
C ASP A 157 15.73 2.38 -4.70
N ARG A 158 14.98 3.21 -3.95
CA ARG A 158 15.31 3.64 -2.58
C ARG A 158 15.56 2.46 -1.61
N TYR A 159 14.86 1.35 -1.80
CA TYR A 159 14.90 0.18 -0.93
C TYR A 159 15.68 -1.01 -1.55
N ARG A 160 16.09 -0.90 -2.82
CA ARG A 160 16.72 -2.00 -3.55
C ARG A 160 18.12 -2.30 -3.01
N GLY A 161 18.49 -3.59 -3.00
CA GLY A 161 19.84 -4.04 -2.64
C GLY A 161 20.17 -4.05 -1.14
N ARG A 162 19.23 -3.63 -0.29
CA ARG A 162 19.41 -3.63 1.16
C ARG A 162 19.26 -5.03 1.77
N SER A 163 19.91 -5.24 2.92
CA SER A 163 19.62 -6.37 3.81
C SER A 163 18.17 -6.28 4.31
N VAL A 164 17.60 -7.37 4.83
CA VAL A 164 16.22 -7.32 5.38
C VAL A 164 16.14 -6.28 6.50
N ALA A 165 17.08 -6.31 7.44
CA ALA A 165 17.12 -5.35 8.54
C ALA A 165 17.22 -3.90 8.03
N GLY A 166 18.09 -3.64 7.05
CA GLY A 166 18.24 -2.30 6.48
C GLY A 166 17.05 -1.83 5.62
N GLU A 167 16.29 -2.76 5.02
CA GLU A 167 15.04 -2.45 4.32
C GLU A 167 13.93 -2.13 5.33
N VAL A 168 13.80 -2.91 6.40
CA VAL A 168 12.81 -2.69 7.48
C VAL A 168 13.04 -1.37 8.20
N ASP A 169 14.28 -1.08 8.59
CA ASP A 169 14.66 0.15 9.28
C ASP A 169 14.33 1.39 8.44
N LEU A 170 14.75 1.40 7.17
CA LEU A 170 14.46 2.52 6.28
C LEU A 170 12.97 2.69 5.98
N LEU A 171 12.24 1.58 5.74
CA LEU A 171 10.78 1.65 5.51
C LEU A 171 10.04 2.19 6.73
N GLY A 172 10.40 1.73 7.93
CA GLY A 172 9.81 2.18 9.19
C GLY A 172 10.10 3.64 9.47
N HIS A 173 11.37 4.05 9.33
CA HIS A 173 11.78 5.45 9.51
C HIS A 173 11.08 6.39 8.52
N ASP A 174 11.05 6.04 7.22
CA ASP A 174 10.34 6.83 6.20
C ASP A 174 8.83 6.94 6.54
N ALA A 175 8.20 5.85 6.99
CA ALA A 175 6.79 5.85 7.36
C ALA A 175 6.49 6.76 8.56
N VAL A 176 7.29 6.66 9.62
CA VAL A 176 7.15 7.49 10.83
C VAL A 176 7.40 8.96 10.50
N GLY A 177 8.49 9.28 9.80
CA GLY A 177 8.82 10.66 9.47
C GLY A 177 7.77 11.35 8.60
N VAL A 178 7.12 10.62 7.67
CA VAL A 178 5.99 11.17 6.91
C VAL A 178 4.82 11.51 7.85
N TYR A 179 4.44 10.61 8.75
CA TYR A 179 3.33 10.87 9.68
C TYR A 179 3.65 11.98 10.69
N GLU A 180 4.90 12.14 11.14
CA GLU A 180 5.31 13.26 12.00
C GLU A 180 4.99 14.60 11.33
N VAL A 181 5.29 14.74 10.04
CA VAL A 181 4.97 15.96 9.29
C VAL A 181 3.47 16.08 9.02
N LEU A 182 2.77 14.97 8.70
CA LEU A 182 1.32 15.00 8.45
C LEU A 182 0.53 15.44 9.69
N VAL A 183 0.93 15.01 10.90
CA VAL A 183 0.28 15.42 12.15
C VAL A 183 0.43 16.92 12.40
N GLU A 184 1.57 17.50 12.02
CA GLU A 184 1.81 18.94 12.19
C GLU A 184 1.09 19.80 11.14
N ALA A 185 0.90 19.28 9.92
CA ALA A 185 0.59 20.09 8.74
C ALA A 185 -0.69 19.67 7.99
N SER A 186 -1.49 18.74 8.52
CA SER A 186 -2.70 18.25 7.86
C SER A 186 -3.79 17.83 8.85
N HIS A 187 -4.77 17.03 8.41
CA HIS A 187 -5.89 16.56 9.24
C HIS A 187 -5.59 15.27 10.03
N TYR A 188 -4.42 14.65 9.83
CA TYR A 188 -4.01 13.46 10.58
C TYR A 188 -3.67 13.78 12.03
N GLY A 189 -3.93 12.83 12.93
CA GLY A 189 -3.78 13.03 14.38
C GLY A 189 -2.63 12.23 14.98
N GLN A 190 -2.34 12.51 16.26
CA GLN A 190 -1.33 11.77 17.03
C GLN A 190 -1.61 10.26 17.08
N GLU A 191 -2.89 9.87 17.09
CA GLU A 191 -3.29 8.46 17.06
C GLU A 191 -2.79 7.71 15.81
N ASP A 192 -2.76 8.38 14.65
CA ASP A 192 -2.25 7.80 13.40
C ASP A 192 -0.74 7.59 13.46
N LEU A 193 -0.02 8.59 13.97
CA LEU A 193 1.43 8.51 14.18
C LEU A 193 1.78 7.38 15.18
N ASP A 194 1.05 7.29 16.28
CA ASP A 194 1.26 6.26 17.30
C ASP A 194 0.99 4.85 16.74
N ARG A 195 -0.03 4.70 15.88
CA ARG A 195 -0.30 3.44 15.17
C ARG A 195 0.88 3.03 14.29
N VAL A 196 1.47 3.97 13.55
CA VAL A 196 2.63 3.68 12.69
C VAL A 196 3.88 3.38 13.51
N LYS A 197 4.15 4.13 14.59
CA LYS A 197 5.25 3.86 15.53
C LYS A 197 5.15 2.45 16.12
N LYS A 198 3.96 2.04 16.59
CA LYS A 198 3.73 0.68 17.10
C LYS A 198 3.99 -0.41 16.06
N GLN A 199 3.63 -0.19 14.79
CA GLN A 199 3.94 -1.15 13.73
C GLN A 199 5.44 -1.25 13.48
N TYR A 200 6.15 -0.12 13.54
CA TYR A 200 7.59 -0.10 13.36
C TYR A 200 8.32 -0.78 14.53
N GLU A 201 7.96 -0.47 15.77
CA GLU A 201 8.48 -1.13 16.97
C GLU A 201 8.28 -2.65 16.92
N ALA A 202 7.07 -3.11 16.53
CA ALA A 202 6.80 -4.53 16.34
C ALA A 202 7.67 -5.16 15.24
N ALA A 203 8.02 -4.42 14.19
CA ALA A 203 8.95 -4.89 13.16
C ALA A 203 10.36 -5.06 13.74
N LEU A 204 10.84 -4.10 14.54
CA LEU A 204 12.17 -4.16 15.16
C LEU A 204 12.28 -5.34 16.15
N GLN A 205 11.23 -5.61 16.93
CA GLN A 205 11.15 -6.78 17.83
C GLN A 205 11.20 -8.14 17.10
N HIS A 206 10.89 -8.17 15.80
CA HIS A 206 11.02 -9.38 14.99
C HIS A 206 12.42 -9.56 14.39
N LEU A 207 13.25 -8.51 14.39
CA LEU A 207 14.61 -8.52 13.86
C LEU A 207 15.67 -8.80 14.92
N TYR A 208 15.46 -8.32 16.15
CA TYR A 208 16.37 -8.40 17.29
C TYR A 208 15.77 -9.25 18.41
#